data_AF-A0A942EX50-F1
#
_entry.id   AF-A0A942EX50-F1
#
_cell.length_a   1.000
_cell.length_b   1.000
_cell.length_c   1.000
_cell.angle_alpha   90.00
_cell.angle_beta   90.00
_cell.angle_gamma   90.00
#
_symmetry.space_group_name_H-M   'P 1'
#
loop_
_entity.id
_entity.type
_entity.pdbx_description
1 polymer ?
#
loop_
_entity_poly.entity_id
_entity_poly.type
_entity_poly.pdbx_seq_one_letter_code
_entity_poly.pdbx_strand_id
1 'polypeptide(L)'
;MRGFVGLGIALSASAVLTACYVVPERSPDGAVIYQHYPLPPVGTVAPPAAAGRVAPATLPVRLYPANDVATRTGVVTGSVTNMMTGKGVFNVSYQGEVLTGEATRVSNEERRGVASAFSPQGLFMSCEYQMNTPYQGAGTCTFSNGAAYQMHIGGTQ
;
A
#
# COMPACT_ATOMS: atom_id res chain seq x y z
N MET A 1 11.35 -74.20 22.17
CA MET A 1 11.72 -74.13 23.59
C MET A 1 12.28 -72.75 23.87
N ARG A 2 11.65 -72.01 24.79
CA ARG A 2 12.28 -71.09 25.78
C ARG A 2 13.13 -69.95 25.17
N GLY A 3 12.66 -68.72 24.97
CA GLY A 3 11.92 -67.87 25.89
C GLY A 3 12.90 -66.94 26.61
N PHE A 4 12.76 -65.63 26.42
CA PHE A 4 13.07 -64.62 27.44
C PHE A 4 12.23 -63.37 27.15
N VAL A 5 11.14 -63.29 27.90
CA VAL A 5 10.29 -62.12 28.07
C VAL A 5 10.99 -61.17 29.04
N GLY A 6 11.00 -59.88 28.67
CA GLY A 6 10.84 -58.78 29.61
C GLY A 6 12.11 -58.12 30.12
N LEU A 7 12.32 -56.86 29.73
CA LEU A 7 12.52 -55.74 30.65
C LEU A 7 12.49 -54.40 29.91
N GLY A 8 11.84 -53.39 30.48
CA GLY A 8 12.08 -51.98 30.09
C GLY A 8 10.87 -51.21 29.56
N ILE A 9 9.75 -51.24 30.28
CA ILE A 9 8.80 -50.12 30.26
C ILE A 9 9.52 -48.89 30.82
N ALA A 10 9.16 -47.73 30.25
CA ALA A 10 9.48 -46.36 30.64
C ALA A 10 10.67 -45.75 29.91
N LEU A 11 10.38 -44.96 28.88
CA LEU A 11 10.88 -43.57 28.83
C LEU A 11 10.04 -42.74 27.84
N SER A 12 9.24 -41.87 28.46
CA SER A 12 8.94 -40.51 28.04
C SER A 12 8.21 -40.31 26.71
N ALA A 13 6.90 -40.15 26.86
CA ALA A 13 6.13 -39.18 26.10
C ALA A 13 6.86 -37.83 26.06
N SER A 14 7.53 -37.59 24.94
CA SER A 14 8.13 -36.30 24.60
C SER A 14 7.53 -35.84 23.29
N ALA A 15 6.21 -35.68 23.26
CA ALA A 15 5.57 -34.71 22.38
C ALA A 15 5.98 -33.31 22.87
N VAL A 16 7.27 -32.99 22.74
CA VAL A 16 7.77 -31.65 22.98
C VAL A 16 7.28 -30.85 21.79
N LEU A 17 6.30 -30.01 22.05
CA LEU A 17 5.73 -29.04 21.13
C LEU A 17 6.84 -28.47 20.26
N THR A 18 6.88 -28.85 18.99
CA THR A 18 7.47 -28.02 17.95
C THR A 18 6.56 -26.81 17.83
N ALA A 19 6.69 -25.86 18.75
CA ALA A 19 6.21 -24.51 18.52
C ALA A 19 7.12 -23.95 17.42
N CYS A 20 6.77 -24.26 16.17
CA CYS A 20 7.20 -23.48 15.03
C CYS A 20 6.65 -22.08 15.28
N TYR A 21 7.44 -21.25 15.94
CA TYR A 21 7.12 -19.84 16.06
C TYR A 21 7.37 -19.24 14.68
N VAL A 22 6.34 -19.31 13.84
CA VAL A 22 6.27 -18.55 12.61
C VAL A 22 6.18 -17.10 13.04
N VAL A 23 7.27 -16.36 12.90
CA VAL A 23 7.22 -14.90 12.95
C VAL A 23 6.58 -14.47 11.63
N PRO A 24 5.35 -13.95 11.61
CA PRO A 24 4.85 -13.35 10.38
C PRO A 24 5.68 -12.10 10.12
N GLU A 25 6.54 -12.15 9.11
CA GLU A 25 7.09 -10.94 8.52
C GLU A 25 5.93 -10.23 7.82
N ARG A 26 5.26 -9.38 8.60
CA ARG A 26 4.14 -8.58 8.10
C ARG A 26 4.74 -7.57 7.14
N SER A 27 4.47 -7.73 5.84
CA SER A 27 4.60 -6.63 4.89
C SER A 27 3.81 -5.43 5.45
N PRO A 28 4.19 -4.17 5.18
CA PRO A 28 3.51 -2.99 5.74
C PRO A 28 1.98 -2.98 5.58
N ASP A 29 1.46 -3.74 4.61
CA ASP A 29 0.04 -3.89 4.25
C ASP A 29 -0.66 -5.11 4.91
N GLY A 30 -0.02 -5.82 5.84
CA GLY A 30 -0.67 -6.88 6.62
C GLY A 30 -0.81 -8.26 5.96
N ALA A 31 -0.37 -8.41 4.70
CA ALA A 31 -0.43 -9.68 3.98
C ALA A 31 0.73 -10.63 4.37
N VAL A 32 0.40 -11.90 4.62
CA VAL A 32 1.39 -12.97 4.84
C VAL A 32 1.81 -13.52 3.47
N ILE A 33 3.02 -13.16 3.02
CA ILE A 33 3.63 -13.75 1.82
C ILE A 33 4.42 -14.99 2.26
N TYR A 34 3.96 -16.19 1.86
CA TYR A 34 4.75 -17.42 2.00
C TYR A 34 5.82 -17.48 0.90
N GLN A 35 6.96 -16.83 1.12
CA GLN A 35 8.15 -17.02 0.29
C GLN A 35 8.77 -18.39 0.62
N HIS A 36 8.64 -19.36 -0.29
CA HIS A 36 9.48 -20.56 -0.29
C HIS A 36 10.83 -20.20 -0.89
N TYR A 37 11.83 -19.97 -0.04
CA TYR A 37 13.22 -19.81 -0.47
C TYR A 37 13.99 -21.12 -0.23
N PRO A 38 14.73 -21.66 -1.23
CA PRO A 38 15.68 -22.73 -0.97
C PRO A 38 16.85 -22.17 -0.14
N LEU A 39 17.06 -22.69 1.08
CA LEU A 39 18.14 -22.22 1.95
C LEU A 39 19.51 -22.37 1.27
N PRO A 40 20.36 -21.33 1.25
CA PRO A 40 21.75 -21.47 0.83
C PRO A 40 22.54 -22.29 1.86
N PRO A 41 23.57 -23.03 1.39
CA PRO A 41 24.40 -23.90 2.24
C PRO A 41 25.12 -23.13 3.34
N VAL A 42 25.41 -23.82 4.44
CA VAL A 42 26.03 -23.27 5.65
C VAL A 42 27.39 -22.66 5.30
N GLY A 43 27.61 -21.38 5.66
CA GLY A 43 28.87 -20.67 5.43
C GLY A 43 28.80 -19.48 4.46
N THR A 44 27.65 -19.21 3.83
CA THR A 44 27.48 -17.95 3.09
C THR A 44 27.33 -16.80 4.07
N VAL A 45 28.31 -15.89 4.09
CA VAL A 45 28.18 -14.57 4.71
C VAL A 45 27.02 -13.84 4.05
N ALA A 46 25.95 -13.60 4.81
CA ALA A 46 24.85 -12.77 4.35
C ALA A 46 25.40 -11.38 3.98
N PRO A 47 25.11 -10.85 2.78
CA PRO A 47 25.44 -9.46 2.49
C PRO A 47 24.75 -8.57 3.54
N PRO A 48 25.40 -7.48 3.99
CA PRO A 48 24.77 -6.57 4.94
C PRO A 48 23.42 -6.13 4.37
N ALA A 49 22.37 -6.27 5.19
CA ALA A 49 21.02 -5.84 4.83
C ALA A 49 21.11 -4.42 4.26
N ALA A 50 20.73 -4.27 2.99
CA ALA A 50 20.75 -2.98 2.33
C ALA A 50 19.88 -2.03 3.15
N ALA A 51 20.50 -1.00 3.72
CA ALA A 51 19.82 0.10 4.37
C ALA A 51 18.66 0.57 3.50
N GLY A 52 17.48 0.72 4.13
CA GLY A 52 16.19 0.89 3.48
C GLY A 52 16.23 1.79 2.25
N ARG A 53 15.99 1.19 1.09
CA ARG A 53 15.64 1.94 -0.11
C ARG A 53 14.29 2.58 0.15
N VAL A 54 14.23 3.90 0.06
CA VAL A 54 12.98 4.65 0.02
C VAL A 54 12.23 4.19 -1.22
N ALA A 55 11.33 3.22 -1.05
CA ALA A 55 10.52 2.70 -2.14
C ALA A 55 9.38 3.69 -2.44
N PRO A 56 8.91 3.78 -3.70
CA PRO A 56 7.71 4.52 -4.03
C PRO A 56 6.54 4.06 -3.17
N ALA A 57 5.91 4.97 -2.44
CA ALA A 57 4.73 4.66 -1.64
C ALA A 57 3.49 4.88 -2.51
N THR A 58 2.66 3.85 -2.67
CA THR A 58 1.35 3.99 -3.31
C THR A 58 0.30 4.16 -2.24
N LEU A 59 -0.39 5.30 -2.27
CA LEU A 59 -1.37 5.70 -1.28
C LEU A 59 -2.78 5.59 -1.84
N PRO A 60 -3.71 4.93 -1.14
CA PRO A 60 -5.10 4.95 -1.55
C PRO A 60 -5.67 6.36 -1.37
N VAL A 61 -6.46 6.78 -2.34
CA VAL A 61 -7.15 8.06 -2.33
C VAL A 61 -8.63 7.84 -2.55
N ARG A 62 -9.45 8.53 -1.76
CA ARG A 62 -10.91 8.51 -1.88
C ARG A 62 -11.41 9.92 -2.12
N LEU A 63 -12.23 10.08 -3.14
CA LEU A 63 -12.87 11.31 -3.54
C LEU A 63 -14.34 11.22 -3.16
N TYR A 64 -14.76 12.02 -2.19
CA TYR A 64 -16.15 12.11 -1.76
C TYR A 64 -16.86 13.24 -2.50
N PRO A 65 -18.12 13.06 -2.93
CA PRO A 65 -18.87 14.10 -3.61
C PRO A 65 -18.99 15.37 -2.75
N ALA A 66 -18.73 16.53 -3.35
CA ALA A 66 -18.93 17.83 -2.73
C ALA A 66 -20.06 18.65 -3.40
N ASN A 67 -20.62 18.17 -4.52
CA ASN A 67 -21.73 18.81 -5.21
C ASN A 67 -22.72 17.80 -5.81
N ASP A 68 -23.86 18.29 -6.31
CA ASP A 68 -24.91 17.46 -6.91
C ASP A 68 -24.43 16.68 -8.14
N VAL A 69 -23.54 17.29 -8.94
CA VAL A 69 -22.95 16.65 -10.13
C VAL A 69 -22.11 15.44 -9.72
N ALA A 70 -21.24 15.58 -8.72
CA ALA A 70 -20.44 14.49 -8.17
C ALA A 70 -21.28 13.44 -7.43
N THR A 71 -22.43 13.84 -6.86
CA THR A 71 -23.31 12.93 -6.11
C THR A 71 -23.95 11.90 -7.04
N ARG A 72 -24.22 12.26 -8.30
CA ARG A 72 -24.75 11.33 -9.31
C ARG A 72 -23.79 10.19 -9.62
N THR A 73 -22.49 10.46 -9.57
CA THR A 73 -21.43 9.49 -9.83
C THR A 73 -20.93 8.79 -8.57
N GLY A 74 -21.21 9.34 -7.39
CA GLY A 74 -20.86 8.74 -6.11
C GLY A 74 -19.37 8.87 -5.76
N VAL A 75 -18.93 8.05 -4.80
CA VAL A 75 -17.55 8.04 -4.31
C VAL A 75 -16.62 7.47 -5.37
N VAL A 76 -15.52 8.19 -5.60
CA VAL A 76 -14.51 7.84 -6.58
C VAL A 76 -13.24 7.39 -5.87
N THR A 77 -12.64 6.28 -6.33
CA THR A 77 -11.43 5.73 -5.72
C THR A 77 -10.24 5.84 -6.67
N GLY A 78 -9.08 6.14 -6.12
CA GLY A 78 -7.82 6.23 -6.85
C GLY A 78 -6.62 5.86 -6.01
N SER A 79 -5.45 6.02 -6.61
CA SER A 79 -4.16 5.77 -5.99
C SER A 79 -3.17 6.85 -6.38
N VAL A 80 -2.37 7.29 -5.42
CA VAL A 80 -1.27 8.23 -5.63
C VAL A 80 0.04 7.56 -5.31
N THR A 81 0.87 7.39 -6.32
CA THR A 81 2.23 6.88 -6.13
C THR A 81 3.16 8.06 -5.89
N ASN A 82 3.55 8.27 -4.64
CA ASN A 82 4.58 9.23 -4.27
C ASN A 82 5.96 8.60 -4.50
N MET A 83 6.70 9.12 -5.47
CA MET A 83 8.05 8.62 -5.81
C MET A 83 9.14 9.25 -4.92
N MET A 84 8.78 10.06 -3.92
CA MET A 84 9.68 10.73 -2.98
C MET A 84 10.69 11.70 -3.63
N THR A 85 10.58 11.94 -4.93
CA THR A 85 11.37 12.88 -5.74
C THR A 85 10.67 14.23 -5.96
N GLY A 86 9.52 14.45 -5.31
CA GLY A 86 8.69 15.66 -5.50
C GLY A 86 7.70 15.56 -6.68
N LYS A 87 7.78 14.48 -7.47
CA LYS A 87 6.76 14.07 -8.43
C LYS A 87 6.11 12.76 -7.99
N GLY A 88 4.84 12.61 -8.33
CA GLY A 88 4.07 11.40 -8.11
C GLY A 88 3.12 11.16 -9.27
N VAL A 89 2.64 9.92 -9.39
CA VAL A 89 1.64 9.56 -10.40
C VAL A 89 0.28 9.48 -9.71
N PHE A 90 -0.71 10.16 -10.27
CA PHE A 90 -2.09 10.13 -9.80
C PHE A 90 -2.92 9.29 -10.77
N ASN A 91 -3.58 8.25 -10.26
CA ASN A 91 -4.53 7.46 -11.03
C ASN A 91 -5.88 7.45 -10.32
N VAL A 92 -6.96 7.69 -11.05
CA VAL A 92 -8.32 7.58 -10.49
C VAL A 92 -9.27 6.98 -11.51
N SER A 93 -10.25 6.21 -11.04
CA SER A 93 -11.32 5.69 -11.89
C SER A 93 -12.58 6.55 -11.76
N TYR A 94 -13.02 7.17 -12.86
CA TYR A 94 -14.22 8.01 -12.92
C TYR A 94 -15.12 7.51 -14.05
N GLN A 95 -16.37 7.14 -13.73
CA GLN A 95 -17.37 6.66 -14.71
C GLN A 95 -16.87 5.53 -15.65
N GLY A 96 -15.97 4.66 -15.17
CA GLY A 96 -15.39 3.58 -15.99
C GLY A 96 -14.16 3.98 -16.81
N GLU A 97 -13.74 5.24 -16.73
CA GLU A 97 -12.49 5.72 -17.33
C GLU A 97 -11.41 5.84 -16.26
N VAL A 98 -10.15 5.61 -16.66
CA VAL A 98 -9.00 5.86 -15.78
C VAL A 98 -8.39 7.18 -16.21
N LEU A 99 -8.34 8.14 -15.29
CA LEU A 99 -7.59 9.37 -15.47
C LEU A 99 -6.21 9.17 -14.88
N THR A 100 -5.20 9.41 -15.70
CA THR A 100 -3.79 9.31 -15.33
C THR A 100 -3.19 10.71 -15.34
N GLY A 101 -2.38 10.99 -14.33
CA GLY A 101 -1.87 12.32 -14.11
C GLY A 101 -0.60 12.38 -13.28
N GLU A 102 -0.13 13.60 -13.09
CA GLU A 102 1.05 13.90 -12.29
C GLU A 102 0.64 14.69 -11.06
N ALA A 103 1.20 14.31 -9.92
CA ALA A 103 1.14 15.05 -8.66
C ALA A 103 2.50 15.71 -8.43
N THR A 104 2.52 17.02 -8.22
CA THR A 104 3.73 17.78 -7.94
C THR A 104 3.59 18.52 -6.61
N ARG A 105 4.63 18.49 -5.78
CA ARG A 105 4.68 19.31 -4.56
C ARG A 105 5.05 20.74 -4.94
N VAL A 106 4.34 21.72 -4.40
CA VAL A 106 4.63 23.14 -4.66
C VAL A 106 5.83 23.54 -3.81
N SER A 107 6.87 24.09 -4.43
CA SER A 107 8.18 24.34 -3.79
C SER A 107 8.15 25.38 -2.67
N ASN A 108 7.13 26.23 -2.60
CA ASN A 108 6.98 27.26 -1.56
C ASN A 108 6.26 26.76 -0.29
N GLU A 109 5.55 25.64 -0.37
CA GLU A 109 4.79 25.05 0.72
C GLU A 109 5.06 23.55 0.75
N GLU A 110 5.98 23.09 1.61
CA GLU A 110 6.40 21.67 1.67
C GLU A 110 5.23 20.68 1.81
N ARG A 111 4.11 21.13 2.36
CA ARG A 111 2.90 20.33 2.58
C ARG A 111 1.85 20.47 1.50
N ARG A 112 1.90 21.47 0.62
CA ARG A 112 0.89 21.68 -0.43
C ARG A 112 1.35 21.10 -1.76
N GLY A 113 0.44 20.50 -2.51
CA GLY A 113 0.68 19.97 -3.83
C GLY A 113 -0.51 20.18 -4.75
N VAL A 114 -0.23 20.08 -6.04
CA VAL A 114 -1.23 20.06 -7.11
C VAL A 114 -1.13 18.74 -7.85
N ALA A 115 -2.27 18.15 -8.18
CA ALA A 115 -2.33 16.96 -9.01
C ALA A 115 -3.28 17.22 -10.18
N SER A 116 -2.80 16.94 -11.39
CA SER A 116 -3.58 17.13 -12.61
C SER A 116 -3.56 15.83 -13.39
N ALA A 117 -4.71 15.45 -13.93
CA ALA A 117 -4.84 14.22 -14.68
C ALA A 117 -5.83 14.36 -15.83
N PHE A 118 -5.70 13.48 -16.80
CA PHE A 118 -6.53 13.47 -17.99
C PHE A 118 -6.95 12.04 -18.35
N SER A 119 -8.10 11.93 -19.01
CA SER A 119 -8.58 10.71 -19.66
C SER A 119 -8.31 10.78 -21.17
N PRO A 120 -8.26 9.64 -21.86
CA PRO A 120 -8.25 9.58 -23.32
C PRO A 120 -9.49 10.22 -23.99
N GLN A 121 -10.60 10.34 -23.26
CA GLN A 121 -11.85 10.91 -23.79
C GLN A 121 -11.95 12.44 -23.63
N GLY A 122 -10.90 13.09 -23.11
CA GLY A 122 -10.85 14.55 -22.97
C GLY A 122 -11.40 15.10 -21.66
N LEU A 123 -11.81 14.23 -20.72
CA LEU A 123 -12.08 14.62 -19.34
C LEU A 123 -10.75 14.93 -18.64
N PHE A 124 -10.65 16.08 -17.98
CA PHE A 124 -9.50 16.45 -17.15
C PHE A 124 -9.97 16.77 -15.73
N MET A 125 -9.05 16.61 -14.77
CA MET A 125 -9.27 17.03 -13.40
C MET A 125 -8.05 17.77 -12.86
N SER A 126 -8.31 18.69 -11.93
CA SER A 126 -7.32 19.43 -11.17
C SER A 126 -7.62 19.28 -9.69
N CYS A 127 -6.62 18.89 -8.93
CA CYS A 127 -6.72 18.65 -7.50
C CYS A 127 -5.69 19.50 -6.77
N GLU A 128 -6.13 20.23 -5.77
CA GLU A 128 -5.26 20.85 -4.78
C GLU A 128 -5.29 20.02 -3.51
N TYR A 129 -4.12 19.72 -2.95
CA TYR A 129 -4.04 18.92 -1.73
C TYR A 129 -2.99 19.44 -0.77
N GLN A 130 -3.22 19.15 0.50
CA GLN A 130 -2.28 19.41 1.58
C GLN A 130 -2.04 18.11 2.35
N MET A 131 -0.77 17.73 2.46
CA MET A 131 -0.30 16.61 3.24
C MET A 131 -0.12 17.03 4.69
N ASN A 132 -0.84 16.38 5.60
CA ASN A 132 -0.64 16.53 7.05
C ASN A 132 0.51 15.66 7.55
N THR A 133 0.65 14.46 6.98
CA THR A 133 1.76 13.53 7.22
C THR A 133 2.31 13.03 5.88
N PRO A 134 3.46 12.34 5.84
CA PRO A 134 3.97 11.75 4.59
C PRO A 134 3.00 10.76 3.92
N TYR A 135 2.02 10.25 4.67
CA TYR A 135 1.07 9.25 4.20
C TYR A 135 -0.41 9.66 4.30
N GLN A 136 -0.70 10.85 4.81
CA GLN A 136 -2.07 11.31 5.02
C GLN A 136 -2.20 12.77 4.65
N GLY A 137 -3.28 13.09 3.95
CA GLY A 137 -3.58 14.43 3.50
C GLY A 137 -5.04 14.58 3.11
N ALA A 138 -5.44 15.81 2.86
CA ALA A 138 -6.76 16.14 2.36
C ALA A 138 -6.66 17.22 1.29
N GLY A 139 -7.67 17.31 0.44
CA GLY A 139 -7.70 18.24 -0.66
C GLY A 139 -9.07 18.36 -1.30
N THR A 140 -9.10 19.06 -2.42
CA THR A 140 -10.29 19.24 -3.25
C THR A 140 -9.92 19.03 -4.71
N CYS A 141 -10.77 18.30 -5.43
CA CYS A 141 -10.62 18.03 -6.85
C CYS A 141 -11.80 18.61 -7.61
N THR A 142 -11.51 19.25 -8.75
CA THR A 142 -12.50 19.73 -9.70
C THR A 142 -12.29 19.04 -11.04
N PHE A 143 -13.39 18.58 -11.64
CA PHE A 143 -13.42 17.95 -12.95
C PHE A 143 -13.89 18.96 -13.99
N SER A 144 -13.50 18.75 -15.25
CA SER A 144 -13.89 19.61 -16.37
C SER A 144 -15.40 19.64 -16.65
N ASN A 145 -16.15 18.65 -16.17
CA ASN A 145 -17.61 18.62 -16.22
C ASN A 145 -18.30 19.39 -15.06
N GLY A 146 -17.54 20.07 -14.20
CA GLY A 146 -18.05 20.79 -13.04
C GLY A 146 -18.30 19.93 -11.80
N ALA A 147 -17.92 18.64 -11.81
CA ALA A 147 -17.98 17.81 -10.61
C ALA A 147 -16.89 18.24 -9.61
N ALA A 148 -17.28 18.40 -8.34
CA ALA A 148 -16.37 18.78 -7.26
C ALA A 148 -16.32 17.66 -6.22
N TYR A 149 -15.12 17.33 -5.77
CA TYR A 149 -14.86 16.25 -4.85
C TYR A 149 -13.94 16.68 -3.70
N GLN A 150 -14.26 16.20 -2.50
CA GLN A 150 -13.37 16.25 -1.35
C GLN A 150 -12.40 15.06 -1.45
N MET A 151 -11.10 15.33 -1.57
CA MET A 151 -10.08 14.30 -1.67
C MET A 151 -9.49 13.98 -0.31
N HIS A 152 -9.42 12.70 0.01
CA HIS A 152 -8.74 12.18 1.21
C HIS A 152 -7.63 11.23 0.77
N ILE A 153 -6.41 11.58 1.14
CA ILE A 153 -5.19 10.82 0.85
C ILE A 153 -4.80 10.10 2.12
N GLY A 154 -4.58 8.79 2.01
CA GLY A 154 -4.36 7.95 3.17
C GLY A 154 -5.67 7.53 3.81
N GLY A 155 -5.85 6.23 3.95
CA GLY A 155 -6.94 5.61 4.66
C GLY A 155 -6.38 4.50 5.54
N THR A 156 -7.09 4.21 6.63
CA THR A 156 -6.74 3.17 7.61
C THR A 156 -6.36 1.86 6.92
N GLN A 157 -5.09 1.52 6.99
CA GLN A 157 -4.59 0.14 6.85
C GLN A 157 -4.13 -0.34 8.21
#